data_AF-A0A4P5QMX6-F1
#
_entry.id   AF-A0A4P5QMX6-F1
#
_cell.length_a   1.000
_cell.length_b   1.000
_cell.length_c   1.000
_cell.angle_alpha   90.00
_cell.angle_beta   90.00
_cell.angle_gamma   90.00
#
_symmetry.space_group_name_H-M   'P 1'
#
loop_
_entity.id
_entity.type
_entity.pdbx_description
1 polymer ?
#
loop_
_entity_poly.entity_id
_entity_poly.type
_entity_poly.pdbx_seq_one_letter_code
_entity_poly.pdbx_strand_id
1 'polypeptide(L)'
;MLLDTNAMSAWAKGDDALLRALRPDRAWFLPSIALGEYRYGLLKSNRRAELEAWLDSIEVSCTVLAADAETARQYASLRLSADDSDGEIPYHDLWIGALALQHGFEVVSRDGHFDKMPGVRRVSW
;
A
#
# COMPACT_ATOMS: atom_id res chain seq x y z
N MET A 1 7.78 -6.54 0.81
CA MET A 1 7.47 -5.11 0.97
C MET A 1 6.04 -4.89 0.48
N LEU A 2 5.22 -4.20 1.25
CA LEU A 2 3.81 -3.95 0.92
C LEU A 2 3.72 -2.58 0.22
N LEU A 3 3.21 -2.53 -1.00
CA LEU A 3 3.16 -1.31 -1.80
C LEU A 3 1.79 -0.63 -1.64
N ASP A 4 1.76 0.62 -1.20
CA ASP A 4 0.52 1.40 -1.17
C ASP A 4 0.17 1.95 -2.57
N THR A 5 -0.98 2.64 -2.66
CA THR A 5 -1.46 3.23 -3.92
C THR A 5 -0.49 4.27 -4.48
N ASN A 6 0.22 5.01 -3.62
CA ASN A 6 1.21 6.01 -4.02
C ASN A 6 2.44 5.36 -4.67
N ALA A 7 2.96 4.28 -4.07
CA ALA A 7 4.08 3.51 -4.58
C ALA A 7 3.73 2.87 -5.93
N MET A 8 2.54 2.27 -6.06
CA MET A 8 2.06 1.76 -7.34
C MET A 8 2.05 2.86 -8.42
N SER A 9 1.52 4.04 -8.07
CA SER A 9 1.46 5.18 -9.00
C SER A 9 2.83 5.74 -9.39
N ALA A 10 3.80 5.74 -8.47
CA ALA A 10 5.16 6.17 -8.74
C ALA A 10 5.93 5.14 -9.60
N TRP A 11 5.71 3.85 -9.37
CA TRP A 11 6.30 2.79 -10.18
C TRP A 11 5.78 2.83 -11.62
N ALA A 12 4.48 3.00 -11.81
CA ALA A 12 3.88 3.18 -13.13
C ALA A 12 4.47 4.38 -13.92
N LYS A 13 5.03 5.36 -13.21
CA LYS A 13 5.68 6.54 -13.79
C LYS A 13 7.20 6.37 -13.98
N GLY A 14 7.78 5.25 -13.56
CA GLY A 14 9.22 5.03 -13.59
C GLY A 14 9.99 5.90 -12.61
N ASP A 15 9.44 6.16 -11.42
CA ASP A 15 10.12 6.96 -10.38
C ASP A 15 11.40 6.27 -9.89
N ASP A 16 12.56 6.82 -10.27
CA ASP A 16 13.88 6.29 -9.91
C ASP A 16 14.12 6.20 -8.39
N ALA A 17 13.56 7.12 -7.61
CA ALA A 17 13.73 7.09 -6.15
C ALA A 17 12.96 5.91 -5.55
N LEU A 18 11.75 5.65 -6.03
CA LEU A 18 11.01 4.43 -5.65
C LEU A 18 11.78 3.17 -6.08
N LEU A 19 12.24 3.11 -7.33
CA LEU A 19 12.94 1.94 -7.85
C LEU A 19 14.21 1.62 -7.06
N ARG A 20 14.90 2.63 -6.51
CA ARG A 20 16.04 2.44 -5.57
C ARG A 20 15.60 1.98 -4.17
N ALA A 21 14.43 2.41 -3.71
CA ALA A 21 13.87 1.99 -2.42
C ALA A 21 13.31 0.57 -2.47
N LEU A 22 12.82 0.12 -3.64
CA LEU A 22 12.43 -1.25 -3.88
C LEU A 22 13.66 -2.15 -3.81
N ARG A 23 13.62 -3.13 -2.90
CA ARG A 23 14.69 -4.11 -2.72
C ARG A 23 14.39 -5.32 -3.61
N PRO A 24 15.09 -5.52 -4.75
CA PRO A 24 14.74 -6.54 -5.73
C PRO A 24 14.96 -7.98 -5.23
N ASP A 25 15.74 -8.14 -4.14
CA ASP A 25 15.93 -9.39 -3.42
C ASP A 25 14.73 -9.79 -2.53
N ARG A 26 13.73 -8.91 -2.39
CA ARG A 26 12.55 -9.14 -1.55
C ARG A 26 11.28 -9.24 -2.39
N ALA A 27 10.40 -10.14 -1.99
CA ALA A 27 9.05 -10.22 -2.56
C ALA A 27 8.26 -8.92 -2.32
N TRP A 28 7.48 -8.52 -3.32
CA TRP A 28 6.59 -7.37 -3.28
C TRP A 28 5.13 -7.83 -3.22
N PHE A 29 4.34 -7.10 -2.44
CA PHE A 29 2.96 -7.44 -2.14
C PHE A 29 2.07 -6.24 -2.39
N LEU A 30 0.87 -6.50 -2.92
CA LEU A 30 -0.14 -5.49 -3.19
C LEU A 30 -1.33 -5.68 -2.25
N PRO A 31 -1.66 -4.72 -1.38
CA PRO A 31 -2.93 -4.73 -0.67
C PRO A 31 -4.09 -4.72 -1.67
N SER A 32 -5.11 -5.56 -1.46
CA SER A 32 -6.32 -5.52 -2.29
C SER A 32 -7.03 -4.16 -2.23
N ILE A 33 -6.89 -3.44 -1.10
CA ILE A 33 -7.39 -2.07 -0.90
C ILE A 33 -6.71 -1.11 -1.88
N ALA A 34 -5.37 -1.08 -1.89
CA ALA A 34 -4.59 -0.22 -2.78
C ALA A 34 -4.82 -0.56 -4.26
N LEU A 35 -4.93 -1.86 -4.57
CA LEU A 35 -5.28 -2.33 -5.90
C LEU A 35 -6.67 -1.82 -6.33
N GLY A 36 -7.66 -1.85 -5.43
CA GLY A 36 -9.00 -1.30 -5.67
C GLY A 36 -8.97 0.19 -5.95
N GLU A 37 -8.25 0.97 -5.13
CA GLU A 37 -8.08 2.41 -5.35
C GLU A 37 -7.39 2.72 -6.69
N TYR A 38 -6.33 1.97 -7.01
CA TYR A 38 -5.60 2.12 -8.26
C TYR A 38 -6.49 1.84 -9.47
N ARG A 39 -7.23 0.72 -9.46
CA ARG A 39 -8.19 0.36 -10.52
C ARG A 39 -9.28 1.43 -10.67
N TYR A 40 -9.80 1.99 -9.58
CA TYR A 40 -10.74 3.11 -9.63
C TYR A 40 -10.14 4.35 -10.30
N GLY A 41 -8.92 4.73 -9.94
CA GLY A 41 -8.21 5.85 -10.57
C GLY A 41 -7.96 5.62 -12.07
N LEU A 42 -7.63 4.39 -12.44
CA LEU A 42 -7.41 3.97 -13.82
C LEU A 42 -8.68 4.08 -14.66
N LEU A 43 -9.85 3.71 -14.12
CA LEU A 43 -11.15 3.85 -14.84
C LEU A 43 -11.46 5.31 -15.21
N LYS A 44 -10.86 6.28 -14.52
CA LYS A 44 -11.01 7.72 -14.80
C LYS A 44 -9.87 8.30 -15.65
N SER A 45 -8.85 7.52 -15.97
CA SER A 45 -7.62 8.01 -16.60
C SER A 45 -7.72 8.06 -18.13
N ASN A 46 -7.19 9.14 -18.72
CA ASN A 46 -6.99 9.23 -20.17
C ASN A 46 -5.86 8.32 -20.68
N ARG A 47 -5.02 7.77 -19.79
CA ARG A 47 -3.93 6.81 -20.09
C ARG A 47 -4.31 5.37 -19.73
N ARG A 48 -5.61 5.08 -19.69
CA ARG A 48 -6.14 3.80 -19.20
C ARG A 48 -5.45 2.56 -19.80
N ALA A 49 -5.35 2.46 -21.13
CA ALA A 49 -4.78 1.28 -21.78
C ALA A 49 -3.32 1.01 -21.37
N GLU A 50 -2.52 2.07 -21.21
CA GLU A 50 -1.13 1.97 -20.78
C GLU A 50 -1.04 1.52 -19.31
N LEU A 51 -1.86 2.10 -18.44
CA LEU A 51 -1.87 1.75 -17.01
C LEU A 51 -2.47 0.36 -16.76
N GLU A 52 -3.41 -0.09 -17.59
CA GLU A 52 -3.94 -1.47 -17.55
C GLU A 52 -2.83 -2.47 -17.92
N ALA A 53 -2.13 -2.25 -19.03
CA ALA A 53 -1.02 -3.12 -19.43
C ALA A 53 0.11 -3.16 -18.38
N TRP A 54 0.41 -2.01 -17.76
CA TRP A 54 1.36 -1.96 -16.64
C TRP A 54 0.83 -2.73 -15.43
N LEU A 55 -0.43 -2.54 -15.04
CA LEU A 55 -1.02 -3.22 -13.88
C LEU A 55 -1.01 -4.74 -14.05
N ASP A 56 -1.41 -5.23 -15.23
CA ASP A 56 -1.40 -6.65 -15.57
C ASP A 56 0.02 -7.24 -15.44
N SER A 57 1.06 -6.47 -15.82
CA SER A 57 2.46 -6.91 -15.71
C SER A 57 2.93 -7.04 -14.25
N ILE A 58 2.50 -6.13 -13.37
CA ILE A 58 2.91 -6.17 -11.97
C ILE A 58 2.12 -7.19 -11.15
N GLU A 59 0.86 -7.48 -11.50
CA GLU A 59 0.05 -8.51 -10.84
C GLU A 59 0.61 -9.92 -11.09
N VAL A 60 1.36 -10.12 -12.17
CA VAL A 60 2.13 -11.37 -12.40
C VAL A 60 3.35 -11.46 -11.47
N SER A 61 3.94 -10.32 -11.10
CA SER A 61 5.20 -10.25 -10.36
C SER A 61 5.02 -10.05 -8.85
N CYS A 62 3.81 -9.68 -8.41
CA CYS A 62 3.49 -9.39 -7.01
C CYS A 62 2.38 -10.32 -6.51
N THR A 63 2.40 -10.64 -5.22
CA THR A 63 1.28 -11.34 -4.58
C THR A 63 0.27 -10.32 -4.02
N VAL A 64 -1.00 -10.45 -4.40
CA VAL A 64 -2.09 -9.65 -3.84
C VAL A 64 -2.48 -10.21 -2.46
N LEU A 65 -2.51 -9.35 -1.45
CA LEU A 65 -2.95 -9.70 -0.10
C LEU A 65 -4.37 -9.18 0.13
N ALA A 66 -5.29 -10.08 0.45
CA ALA A 66 -6.65 -9.76 0.81
C ALA A 66 -6.80 -9.58 2.33
N ALA A 67 -7.66 -8.64 2.73
CA ALA A 67 -8.02 -8.50 4.14
C ALA A 67 -8.87 -9.69 4.60
N ASP A 68 -8.48 -10.28 5.73
CA ASP A 68 -9.19 -11.39 6.38
C ASP A 68 -9.56 -11.04 7.83
N ALA A 69 -10.01 -12.04 8.60
CA ALA A 69 -10.38 -11.85 9.99
C ALA A 69 -9.21 -11.46 10.90
N GLU A 70 -7.97 -11.84 10.58
CA GLU A 70 -6.79 -11.37 11.30
C GLU A 70 -6.49 -9.92 10.91
N THR A 71 -6.60 -9.56 9.63
CA THR A 71 -6.46 -8.16 9.20
C THR A 71 -7.45 -7.27 9.94
N ALA A 72 -8.70 -7.72 10.08
CA ALA A 72 -9.75 -6.97 10.78
C ALA A 72 -9.42 -6.73 12.27
N ARG A 73 -8.76 -7.69 12.94
CA ARG A 73 -8.29 -7.51 14.33
C ARG A 73 -7.22 -6.43 14.41
N GLN A 74 -6.22 -6.49 13.53
CA GLN A 74 -5.15 -5.47 13.46
C GLN A 74 -5.72 -4.08 13.14
N TYR A 75 -6.67 -4.00 12.21
CA TYR A 75 -7.37 -2.75 11.86
C TYR A 75 -8.06 -2.13 13.07
N ALA A 76 -8.81 -2.91 13.86
CA ALA A 76 -9.51 -2.39 15.03
C ALA A 76 -8.54 -1.79 16.06
N SER A 77 -7.41 -2.47 16.32
CA SER A 77 -6.37 -1.96 17.22
C SER A 77 -5.71 -0.68 16.69
N LEU A 78 -5.41 -0.62 15.39
CA LEU A 78 -4.87 0.60 14.78
C LEU A 78 -5.87 1.75 14.80
N ARG A 79 -7.14 1.49 14.50
CA ARG A 79 -8.19 2.51 14.48
C ARG A 79 -8.41 3.11 15.86
N LEU A 80 -8.43 2.29 16.91
CA LEU A 80 -8.51 2.74 18.29
C LEU A 80 -7.31 3.61 18.67
N SER A 81 -6.09 3.18 18.28
CA SER A 81 -4.88 3.96 18.54
C SER A 81 -4.87 5.30 17.78
N ALA A 82 -5.52 5.36 16.62
CA ALA A 82 -5.63 6.58 15.81
C ALA A 82 -6.59 7.61 16.42
N ASP A 83 -7.61 7.20 17.20
CA ASP A 83 -8.50 8.13 17.91
C ASP A 83 -7.74 8.98 18.95
N ASP A 84 -6.63 8.46 19.47
CA ASP A 84 -5.76 9.16 20.42
C ASP A 84 -4.64 9.99 19.75
N SER A 85 -4.59 10.02 18.42
CA SER A 85 -3.51 10.66 17.65
C SER A 85 -3.94 11.99 17.01
N ASP A 86 -3.00 12.95 16.92
CA ASP A 86 -3.25 14.22 16.23
C ASP A 86 -3.37 14.00 14.71
N GLY A 87 -4.61 14.06 14.21
CA GLY A 87 -4.95 14.07 12.79
C GLY A 87 -5.57 12.77 12.28
N GLU A 88 -6.61 12.91 11.46
CA GLU A 88 -7.37 11.80 10.90
C GLU A 88 -6.52 10.96 9.94
N ILE A 89 -6.38 9.66 10.24
CA ILE A 89 -5.76 8.69 9.34
C ILE A 89 -6.85 8.15 8.40
N PRO A 90 -6.65 8.18 7.06
CA PRO A 90 -7.61 7.62 6.11
C PRO A 90 -7.89 6.13 6.37
N TYR A 91 -9.15 5.72 6.19
CA TYR A 91 -9.55 4.32 6.45
C TYR A 91 -8.80 3.31 5.58
N HIS A 92 -8.47 3.66 4.34
CA HIS A 92 -7.70 2.77 3.46
C HIS A 92 -6.28 2.55 3.97
N ASP A 93 -5.63 3.59 4.48
CA ASP A 93 -4.29 3.49 5.06
C ASP A 93 -4.30 2.60 6.32
N LEU A 94 -5.35 2.68 7.15
CA LEU A 94 -5.50 1.78 8.31
C LEU A 94 -5.60 0.31 7.88
N TRP A 95 -6.32 0.01 6.79
CA TRP A 95 -6.38 -1.37 6.26
C TRP A 95 -5.04 -1.84 5.68
N ILE A 96 -4.31 -0.97 5.00
CA ILE A 96 -2.97 -1.27 4.48
C ILE A 96 -1.99 -1.50 5.64
N GLY A 97 -2.03 -0.65 6.67
CA GLY A 97 -1.24 -0.81 7.90
C GLY A 97 -1.57 -2.10 8.64
N ALA A 98 -2.85 -2.47 8.71
CA ALA A 98 -3.29 -3.72 9.32
C ALA A 98 -2.74 -4.96 8.60
N LEU A 99 -2.76 -4.97 7.25
CA LEU A 99 -2.12 -6.01 6.46
C LEU A 99 -0.61 -6.07 6.70
N ALA A 100 0.04 -4.90 6.80
CA ALA A 100 1.47 -4.82 7.10
C ALA A 100 1.80 -5.45 8.45
N LEU A 101 1.00 -5.17 9.49
CA LEU A 101 1.16 -5.75 10.82
C LEU A 101 0.95 -7.26 10.80
N GLN A 102 -0.16 -7.75 10.22
CA GLN A 102 -0.47 -9.17 10.15
C GLN A 102 0.67 -9.99 9.54
N HIS A 103 1.29 -9.48 8.47
CA HIS A 103 2.33 -10.20 7.74
C HIS A 103 3.76 -9.78 8.13
N GLY A 104 3.92 -8.83 9.05
CA GLY A 104 5.22 -8.32 9.47
C GLY A 104 5.99 -7.55 8.37
N PHE A 105 5.28 -7.05 7.35
CA PHE A 105 5.87 -6.37 6.21
C PHE A 105 6.08 -4.87 6.45
N GLU A 106 7.06 -4.29 5.75
CA GLU A 106 7.27 -2.85 5.68
C GLU A 106 6.36 -2.26 4.59
N VAL A 107 5.72 -1.13 4.86
CA VAL A 107 4.88 -0.38 3.90
C VAL A 107 5.77 0.59 3.13
N VAL A 108 5.79 0.48 1.81
CA VAL A 108 6.46 1.44 0.94
C VAL A 108 5.46 2.54 0.63
N SER A 109 5.66 3.72 1.20
CA SER A 109 4.78 4.88 1.00
C SER A 109 5.50 6.20 1.27
N ARG A 110 5.09 7.25 0.54
CA ARG A 110 5.43 8.65 0.87
C ARG A 110 4.50 9.27 1.90
N ASP A 111 3.41 8.60 2.23
CA ASP A 111 2.45 9.09 3.20
C ASP A 111 2.96 8.89 4.63
N GLY A 112 3.07 9.98 5.39
CA GLY A 112 3.45 9.95 6.80
C GLY A 112 2.40 9.37 7.73
N HIS A 113 1.17 9.08 7.26
CA HIS A 113 0.12 8.46 8.08
C HIS A 113 0.58 7.14 8.72
N PHE A 114 1.35 6.32 8.00
CA PHE A 114 1.85 5.05 8.53
C PHE A 114 2.85 5.23 9.69
N ASP A 115 3.52 6.38 9.80
CA ASP A 115 4.44 6.66 10.91
C ASP A 115 3.68 6.89 12.23
N LYS A 116 2.38 7.20 12.16
CA LYS A 116 1.49 7.36 13.30
C LYS A 116 0.88 6.04 13.78
N MET A 117 1.02 4.96 13.01
CA MET A 117 0.44 3.65 13.32
C MET A 117 1.42 2.80 14.15
N PRO A 118 1.08 2.43 15.40
CA PRO A 118 1.98 1.64 16.24
C PRO A 118 2.40 0.32 15.59
N GLY A 119 3.71 0.07 15.54
CA GLY A 119 4.30 -1.18 15.02
C GLY A 119 4.41 -1.25 13.49
N VAL A 120 3.74 -0.37 12.74
CA VAL A 120 3.89 -0.28 11.29
C VAL A 120 5.23 0.35 10.96
N ARG A 121 5.96 -0.24 10.01
CA ARG A 121 7.24 0.29 9.53
C ARG A 121 7.07 0.82 8.11
N ARG A 122 7.29 2.13 7.93
CA ARG A 122 7.26 2.77 6.63
C ARG A 122 8.66 2.85 6.02
N VAL A 123 8.75 2.59 4.71
CA VAL A 123 9.91 2.87 3.87
C VAL A 123 9.52 4.01 2.92
N SER A 124 10.06 5.19 3.18
CA SER A 124 9.92 6.36 2.29
C SER A 124 10.92 6.29 1.13
N TRP A 125 10.63 7.02 0.06
CA TRP A 125 11.56 7.39 -0.99
C TRP A 125 11.40 8.87 -1.37
#